data_AF-A0A1C6KNC0-F1
#
_entry.id   AF-A0A1C6KNC0-F1
#
_cell.length_a   1.000
_cell.length_b   1.000
_cell.length_c   1.000
_cell.angle_alpha   90.00
_cell.angle_beta   90.00
_cell.angle_gamma   90.00
#
_symmetry.space_group_name_H-M   'P 1'
#
loop_
_entity.id
_entity.type
_entity.pdbx_description
1 polymer ?
#
loop_
_entity_poly.entity_id
_entity_poly.type
_entity_poly.pdbx_seq_one_letter_code
_entity_poly.pdbx_strand_id
1 'polypeptide(L)' 'MLDFKLKDINNPFETRQGETIVDLDKYVQSLKENNIPFSKEQYEEAKKNLDK' A
#
# COMPACT_ATOMS: atom_id res chain seq x y z
N MET A 1 5.41 -15.44 7.96
CA MET A 1 5.45 -14.32 7.00
C MET A 1 4.07 -14.22 6.40
N LEU A 2 3.39 -13.08 6.53
CA LEU A 2 2.23 -12.82 5.68
C LEU A 2 2.75 -12.83 4.24
N ASP A 3 2.22 -13.69 3.38
CA ASP A 3 2.52 -13.68 1.94
C ASP A 3 1.97 -12.36 1.36
N PHE A 4 2.73 -11.28 1.52
CA PHE A 4 2.36 -9.93 1.10
C PHE A 4 2.42 -9.85 -0.42
N LYS A 5 1.38 -10.38 -1.07
CA LYS A 5 1.26 -10.40 -2.52
C LYS A 5 0.71 -9.07 -3.00
N LEU A 6 1.62 -8.17 -3.35
CA LEU A 6 1.28 -6.97 -4.09
C LEU A 6 0.59 -7.34 -5.41
N LYS A 7 -0.32 -6.48 -5.85
CA LYS A 7 -0.89 -6.56 -7.21
C LYS A 7 0.15 -6.08 -8.23
N ASP A 8 0.74 -4.92 -7.96
CA ASP A 8 1.83 -4.35 -8.73
C ASP A 8 3.06 -4.17 -7.81
N ILE A 9 4.19 -4.71 -8.26
CA ILE A 9 5.47 -4.57 -7.56
C ILE A 9 6.00 -3.13 -7.62
N ASN A 10 5.59 -2.36 -8.63
CA ASN A 10 6.02 -0.96 -8.80
C ASN A 10 5.18 -0.01 -7.97
N ASN A 11 3.91 -0.34 -7.72
CA ASN A 11 3.02 0.44 -6.87
C ASN A 11 2.39 -0.42 -5.78
N PRO A 12 2.98 -0.44 -4.57
CA PRO A 12 2.47 -1.29 -3.49
C PRO A 12 1.13 -0.82 -2.94
N PHE A 13 0.65 0.39 -3.29
CA PHE A 13 -0.67 0.87 -2.86
C PHE A 13 -1.78 0.52 -3.84
N GLU A 14 -1.45 -0.04 -5.00
CA GLU A 14 -2.45 -0.51 -5.94
C GLU A 14 -3.03 -1.84 -5.43
N THR A 15 -4.26 -1.79 -4.92
CA THR A 15 -4.96 -2.97 -4.42
C THR A 15 -5.69 -3.72 -5.54
N ARG A 16 -5.97 -5.01 -5.32
CA ARG A 16 -6.81 -5.78 -6.24
C ARG A 16 -8.26 -5.34 -6.12
N GLN A 17 -9.05 -5.62 -7.16
CA GLN A 17 -10.47 -5.32 -7.14
C GLN A 17 -11.15 -6.03 -5.95
N GLY A 18 -11.75 -5.25 -5.05
CA GLY A 18 -12.37 -5.74 -3.80
C GLY A 18 -11.47 -5.67 -2.55
N GLU A 19 -10.18 -5.38 -2.69
CA GLU A 19 -9.29 -5.08 -1.57
C GLU A 19 -9.21 -3.56 -1.35
N THR A 20 -9.31 -3.12 -0.10
CA THR A 20 -9.15 -1.72 0.28
C THR A 20 -8.12 -1.60 1.40
N ILE A 21 -7.29 -0.57 1.32
CA ILE A 21 -6.44 -0.18 2.45
C ILE A 21 -7.37 0.56 3.40
N VAL A 22 -7.58 0.03 4.61
CA VAL A 22 -8.46 0.66 5.62
C VAL A 22 -7.66 1.60 6.52
N ASP A 23 -6.40 1.26 6.77
CA ASP A 23 -5.48 1.99 7.65
C ASP A 23 -4.14 2.14 6.93
N LEU A 24 -3.88 3.35 6.42
CA LEU A 24 -2.70 3.65 5.63
C LEU A 24 -1.43 3.57 6.46
N ASP A 25 -1.46 3.99 7.73
CA ASP A 25 -0.29 3.97 8.61
C ASP A 25 0.14 2.53 8.91
N LYS A 26 -0.80 1.63 9.24
CA LYS A 26 -0.51 0.20 9.42
C LYS A 26 -0.02 -0.46 8.13
N TYR A 27 -0.59 -0.07 6.99
CA TYR A 27 -0.17 -0.60 5.70
C TYR A 27 1.27 -0.21 5.38
N VAL A 28 1.62 1.06 5.56
CA VAL A 28 3.00 1.55 5.36
C VAL A 28 3.98 0.89 6.32
N GLN A 29 3.61 0.67 7.57
CA GLN A 29 4.46 -0.08 8.50
C GLN A 29 4.73 -1.49 7.98
N SER A 30 3.70 -2.18 7.48
CA SER A 30 3.85 -3.51 6.88
C SER A 30 4.77 -3.49 5.66
N LEU A 31 4.67 -2.48 4.79
CA LEU A 31 5.58 -2.31 3.65
C LEU A 31 7.03 -2.16 4.11
N LYS A 32 7.28 -1.33 5.13
CA LYS A 32 8.63 -1.12 5.70
C LYS A 32 9.19 -2.41 6.32
N GLU A 33 8.38 -3.14 7.10
CA GLU A 33 8.77 -4.42 7.70
C GLU A 33 9.16 -5.47 6.65
N ASN A 34 8.54 -5.42 5.47
CA ASN A 34 8.83 -6.29 4.34
C ASN A 34 9.90 -5.73 3.37
N ASN A 35 10.54 -4.59 3.71
CA ASN A 35 11.51 -3.89 2.85
C ASN A 35 10.97 -3.55 1.45
N ILE A 36 9.67 -3.29 1.34
CA ILE A 36 9.03 -2.90 0.08
C ILE A 36 9.23 -1.38 -0.10
N PRO A 37 9.97 -0.96 -1.14
CA PRO A 37 10.14 0.45 -1.44
C PRO A 37 8.84 1.03 -2.01
N PHE A 38 8.59 2.30 -1.73
CA PHE A 38 7.50 3.06 -2.31
C PHE A 38 7.89 4.54 -2.44
N SER A 39 7.27 5.24 -3.39
CA SER A 39 7.51 6.66 -3.57
C SER A 39 6.58 7.50 -2.68
N LYS A 40 7.01 8.74 -2.39
CA LYS A 40 6.16 9.70 -1.67
C LYS A 40 4.87 10.01 -2.45
N GLU A 41 4.96 10.07 -3.77
CA GLU A 41 3.81 10.33 -4.65
C GLU A 41 2.76 9.23 -4.52
N GLN A 42 3.18 7.96 -4.48
CA GLN A 42 2.28 6.82 -4.28
C GLN A 42 1.58 6.86 -2.93
N TYR A 43 2.30 7.26 -1.88
CA TYR A 43 1.72 7.42 -0.54
C TYR A 43 0.67 8.53 -0.50
N GLU A 44 0.96 9.70 -1.09
CA GLU A 44 0.02 10.83 -1.14
C GLU A 44 -1.22 10.50 -2.00
N GLU A 45 -1.04 9.76 -3.10
CA GLU A 45 -2.15 9.27 -3.92
C GLU A 45 -3.02 8.27 -3.16
N ALA A 46 -2.41 7.30 -2.46
CA ALA A 46 -3.13 6.36 -1.61
C ALA A 46 -3.94 7.07 -0.52
N LYS A 47 -3.36 8.11 0.10
CA LYS A 47 -4.04 8.94 1.10
C LYS A 47 -5.28 9.65 0.52
N LYS A 48 -5.15 10.27 -0.66
CA LYS A 48 -6.28 10.93 -1.34
C LYS A 48 -7.42 9.96 -1.68
N ASN A 49 -7.09 8.71 -2.01
CA ASN A 49 -8.07 7.68 -2.30
C ASN A 49 -8.75 7.11 -1.04
N LEU A 50 -8.12 7.23 0.13
CA LEU A 50 -8.68 6.81 1.42
C LEU A 50 -9.72 7.80 1.96
N ASP A 51 -9.49 9.10 1.75
CA ASP A 51 -10.39 10.19 2.15
C ASP A 51 -11.63 10.34 1.22
N LYS A 52 -11.86 9.40 0.30
CA LYS A 52 -12.85 9.49 -0.78
C LYS A 52 -13.99 8.49 -0.60
#